data_AF-A0A4Z0C3W1-F1
#
_entry.id   AF-A0A4Z0C3W1-F1
#
_cell.length_a   1.000
_cell.length_b   1.000
_cell.length_c   1.000
_cell.angle_alpha   90.00
_cell.angle_beta   90.00
_cell.angle_gamma   90.00
#
_symmetry.space_group_name_H-M   'P 1'
#
loop_
_entity.id
_entity.type
_entity.pdbx_description
1 polymer ?
#
loop_
_entity_poly.entity_id
_entity_poly.type
_entity_poly.pdbx_seq_one_letter_code
_entity_poly.pdbx_strand_id
1 'polypeptide(L)'
;MKLRFELKDLAYAWLVATVFSGLPSTLHALVTGGDPLEATRAAGAMLIPASSSTPALFAAAAIVHPAVSLFWTAVFGMLLPRRHVVFWAVVGAALVALLDLRVIAVRLFPEVTALAFWPQFADHLMWGALLGGTLYMRLRRAPVEEEAP
;
A
#
# COMPACT_ATOMS: atom_id res chain seq x y z
N MET A 1 4.27 -1.53 21.84
CA MET A 1 4.67 -2.54 20.83
C MET A 1 5.92 -2.02 20.13
N LYS A 2 6.97 -2.85 19.93
CA LYS A 2 8.28 -2.40 19.39
C LYS A 2 8.38 -2.71 17.89
N LEU A 3 8.90 -1.76 17.09
CA LEU A 3 9.17 -1.98 15.67
C LEU A 3 10.31 -2.98 15.48
N ARG A 4 10.16 -3.86 14.50
CA ARG A 4 11.13 -4.89 14.13
C ARG A 4 12.14 -4.42 13.08
N PHE A 5 12.05 -3.18 12.63
CA PHE A 5 12.90 -2.56 11.62
C PHE A 5 13.24 -1.13 12.05
N GLU A 6 14.34 -0.60 11.52
CA GLU A 6 14.71 0.79 11.75
C GLU A 6 13.67 1.75 11.15
N LEU A 7 13.41 2.87 11.82
CA LEU A 7 12.40 3.84 11.38
C LEU A 7 12.70 4.37 9.96
N LYS A 8 13.98 4.60 9.67
CA LYS A 8 14.46 5.05 8.37
C LYS A 8 14.15 4.03 7.26
N ASP A 9 14.30 2.74 7.55
CA ASP A 9 14.03 1.68 6.58
C ASP A 9 12.54 1.56 6.29
N LEU A 10 11.71 1.66 7.33
CA LEU A 10 10.25 1.71 7.20
C LEU A 10 9.80 2.94 6.41
N ALA A 11 10.41 4.10 6.63
CA ALA A 11 10.10 5.32 5.88
C ALA A 11 10.39 5.16 4.39
N TYR A 12 11.55 4.58 4.01
CA TYR A 12 11.84 4.30 2.60
C TYR A 12 10.89 3.27 2.00
N ALA A 13 10.63 2.18 2.72
CA ALA A 13 9.75 1.12 2.25
C ALA A 13 8.31 1.63 2.07
N TRP A 14 7.80 2.43 3.02
CA TRP A 14 6.51 3.11 2.93
C TRP A 14 6.44 4.02 1.71
N LEU A 15 7.46 4.87 1.50
CA LEU A 15 7.45 5.82 0.39
C LEU A 15 7.42 5.09 -0.96
N VAL A 16 8.28 4.08 -1.15
CA VAL A 16 8.33 3.29 -2.38
C VAL A 16 7.01 2.55 -2.61
N ALA A 17 6.47 1.89 -1.59
CA ALA A 17 5.22 1.16 -1.71
C ALA A 17 4.03 2.10 -2.00
N THR A 18 3.96 3.25 -1.34
CA THR A 18 2.87 4.24 -1.54
C THR A 18 2.88 4.82 -2.95
N VAL A 19 4.05 5.14 -3.51
CA VAL A 19 4.14 5.78 -4.82
C VAL A 19 3.83 4.82 -5.97
N PHE A 20 4.28 3.56 -5.87
CA PHE A 20 4.26 2.63 -7.01
C PHE A 20 3.20 1.52 -6.91
N SER A 21 2.50 1.38 -5.78
CA SER A 21 1.54 0.29 -5.60
C SER A 21 0.31 0.36 -6.50
N GLY A 22 -0.12 1.55 -6.94
CA GLY A 22 -1.28 1.71 -7.84
C GLY A 22 -1.02 1.38 -9.31
N LEU A 23 0.18 0.91 -9.66
CA LEU A 23 0.55 0.60 -11.06
C LEU A 23 -0.32 -0.50 -11.68
N PRO A 24 -0.58 -1.66 -11.03
CA PRO A 24 -1.42 -2.70 -11.61
C PRO A 24 -2.82 -2.21 -12.03
N SER A 25 -3.53 -1.47 -11.17
CA SER A 25 -4.86 -0.94 -11.50
C SER A 25 -4.82 0.14 -12.57
N THR A 26 -3.82 1.03 -12.54
CA THR A 26 -3.62 2.04 -13.58
C THR A 26 -3.39 1.39 -14.94
N LEU A 27 -2.48 0.40 -15.00
CA LEU A 27 -2.19 -0.32 -16.23
C LEU A 27 -3.40 -1.12 -16.73
N HIS A 28 -4.14 -1.76 -15.83
CA HIS A 28 -5.37 -2.47 -16.19
C HIS A 28 -6.36 -1.51 -16.84
N ALA A 29 -6.64 -0.36 -16.22
CA ALA A 29 -7.55 0.64 -16.77
C ALA A 29 -7.10 1.11 -18.17
N LEU A 30 -5.82 1.41 -18.36
CA LEU A 30 -5.29 1.80 -19.67
C LEU A 30 -5.47 0.70 -20.73
N VAL A 31 -5.17 -0.56 -20.38
CA VAL A 31 -5.28 -1.70 -21.30
C VAL A 31 -6.73 -2.00 -21.66
N THR A 32 -7.67 -1.85 -20.73
CA THR A 32 -9.10 -2.12 -20.96
C THR A 32 -9.88 -0.90 -21.45
N GLY A 33 -9.23 0.24 -21.68
CA GLY A 33 -9.90 1.49 -22.07
C GLY A 33 -10.77 2.12 -20.97
N GLY A 34 -10.53 1.77 -19.72
CA GLY A 34 -11.18 2.35 -18.54
C GLY A 34 -10.55 3.68 -18.11
N ASP A 35 -11.06 4.27 -17.04
CA ASP A 35 -10.55 5.53 -16.50
C ASP A 35 -9.40 5.28 -15.50
N PRO A 36 -8.15 5.68 -15.81
CA PRO A 36 -7.00 5.45 -14.94
C PRO A 36 -7.05 6.25 -13.63
N LEU A 37 -7.95 7.22 -13.50
CA LEU A 37 -8.10 8.07 -12.32
C LEU A 37 -9.26 7.65 -11.42
N GLU A 38 -9.98 6.58 -11.77
CA GLU A 38 -11.14 6.09 -11.02
C GLU A 38 -10.77 5.70 -9.58
N ALA A 39 -9.72 4.90 -9.41
CA ALA A 39 -9.23 4.48 -8.09
C ALA A 39 -8.82 5.69 -7.23
N THR A 40 -8.18 6.70 -7.83
CA THR A 40 -7.79 7.93 -7.12
C THR A 40 -9.00 8.71 -6.64
N ARG A 41 -10.05 8.85 -7.46
CA ARG A 41 -11.29 9.52 -7.03
C ARG A 41 -12.02 8.75 -5.95
N ALA A 42 -12.09 7.42 -6.07
CA ALA A 42 -12.67 6.55 -5.05
C ALA A 42 -11.95 6.67 -3.70
N ALA A 43 -10.62 6.74 -3.70
CA ALA A 43 -9.83 7.01 -2.50
C ALA A 43 -10.12 8.40 -1.91
N GLY A 44 -10.24 9.43 -2.75
CA GLY A 44 -10.63 10.78 -2.32
C GLY A 44 -12.02 10.83 -1.67
N ALA A 45 -12.95 10.04 -2.20
CA ALA A 45 -14.32 9.94 -1.70
C ALA A 45 -14.42 9.26 -0.31
N MET A 46 -13.34 8.67 0.20
CA MET A 46 -13.28 8.22 1.60
C MET A 46 -13.28 9.38 2.60
N LEU A 47 -12.86 10.57 2.18
CA LEU A 47 -12.69 11.75 3.05
C LEU A 47 -13.68 12.87 2.75
N ILE A 48 -14.07 13.06 1.48
CA ILE A 48 -14.99 14.12 1.05
C ILE A 48 -16.11 13.53 0.16
N PRO A 49 -17.22 14.26 -0.09
CA PRO A 49 -18.31 13.74 -0.92
C PRO A 49 -17.86 13.34 -2.32
N ALA A 50 -18.34 12.19 -2.83
CA ALA A 50 -18.02 11.69 -4.17
C ALA A 50 -18.45 12.63 -5.31
N SER A 51 -19.46 13.49 -5.06
CA SER A 51 -19.92 14.53 -6.00
C SER A 51 -19.00 15.75 -6.10
N SER A 52 -17.87 15.76 -5.37
CA SER A 52 -16.89 16.84 -5.41
C SER A 52 -16.14 16.88 -6.74
N SER A 53 -15.49 18.01 -7.04
CA SER A 53 -14.69 18.14 -8.24
C SER A 53 -13.47 17.20 -8.22
N THR A 54 -13.02 16.76 -9.41
CA THR A 54 -11.84 15.89 -9.55
C THR A 54 -10.61 16.43 -8.82
N PRO A 55 -10.23 17.72 -8.91
CA PRO A 55 -9.08 18.24 -8.17
C PRO A 55 -9.23 18.11 -6.64
N ALA A 56 -10.43 18.30 -6.11
CA ALA A 56 -10.69 18.15 -4.68
C ALA A 56 -10.57 16.68 -4.24
N LEU A 57 -11.11 15.75 -5.03
CA LEU A 57 -10.98 14.31 -4.78
C LEU A 57 -9.51 13.87 -4.85
N PHE A 58 -8.74 14.42 -5.77
CA PHE A 58 -7.30 14.15 -5.86
C PHE A 58 -6.53 14.66 -4.64
N ALA A 59 -6.80 15.87 -4.18
CA ALA A 59 -6.19 16.41 -2.97
C ALA A 59 -6.54 15.56 -1.73
N ALA A 60 -7.79 15.12 -1.62
CA ALA A 60 -8.22 14.20 -0.57
C ALA A 60 -7.51 12.85 -0.67
N ALA A 61 -7.42 12.26 -1.87
CA ALA A 61 -6.72 11.00 -2.11
C ALA A 61 -5.22 11.08 -1.77
N ALA A 62 -4.58 12.22 -2.04
CA ALA A 62 -3.20 12.50 -1.68
C ALA A 62 -2.96 12.56 -0.16
N ILE A 63 -4.02 12.65 0.65
CA ILE A 63 -3.96 12.51 2.12
C ILE A 63 -4.30 11.07 2.52
N VAL A 64 -5.42 10.54 2.00
CA VAL A 64 -5.95 9.22 2.35
C VAL A 64 -4.95 8.12 2.02
N HIS A 65 -4.45 8.08 0.80
CA HIS A 65 -3.58 6.99 0.33
C HIS A 65 -2.29 6.86 1.15
N PRO A 66 -1.48 7.93 1.36
CA PRO A 66 -0.30 7.82 2.21
C PRO A 66 -0.62 7.50 3.66
N ALA A 67 -1.75 7.99 4.21
CA ALA A 67 -2.14 7.70 5.59
C ALA A 67 -2.48 6.21 5.80
N VAL A 68 -3.29 5.63 4.91
CA VAL A 68 -3.62 4.19 4.95
C VAL A 68 -2.38 3.34 4.73
N SER A 69 -1.55 3.69 3.73
CA SER A 69 -0.28 3.01 3.47
C SER A 69 0.69 3.09 4.66
N LEU A 70 0.73 4.22 5.36
CA LEU A 70 1.56 4.41 6.55
C LEU A 70 1.06 3.55 7.71
N PHE A 71 -0.26 3.51 7.93
CA PHE A 71 -0.87 2.65 8.94
C PHE A 71 -0.49 1.19 8.73
N TRP A 72 -0.67 0.66 7.51
CA TRP A 72 -0.31 -0.72 7.20
C TRP A 72 1.21 -0.95 7.27
N THR A 73 2.04 0.01 6.85
CA THR A 73 3.50 -0.08 7.04
C THR A 73 3.86 -0.22 8.52
N ALA A 74 3.23 0.56 9.41
CA ALA A 74 3.49 0.48 10.84
C ALA A 74 3.09 -0.90 11.40
N VAL A 75 1.91 -1.41 11.03
CA VAL A 75 1.44 -2.76 11.41
C VAL A 75 2.45 -3.82 10.95
N PHE A 76 2.89 -3.75 9.70
CA PHE A 76 3.86 -4.68 9.14
C PHE A 76 5.23 -4.55 9.81
N GLY A 77 5.66 -3.32 10.11
CA GLY A 77 6.88 -3.05 10.86
C GLY A 77 6.89 -3.65 12.26
N MET A 78 5.72 -3.87 12.88
CA MET A 78 5.60 -4.53 14.18
C MET A 78 5.49 -6.06 14.08
N LEU A 79 4.90 -6.58 13.00
CA LEU A 79 4.51 -7.99 12.90
C LEU A 79 5.41 -8.84 11.99
N LEU A 80 5.95 -8.27 10.90
CA LEU A 80 6.68 -9.06 9.91
C LEU A 80 7.95 -9.70 10.50
N PRO A 81 8.22 -10.97 10.18
CA PRO A 81 9.52 -11.56 10.47
C PRO A 81 10.59 -10.98 9.55
N ARG A 82 11.82 -10.84 10.05
CA ARG A 82 12.97 -10.41 9.23
C ARG A 82 13.38 -11.48 8.21
N ARG A 83 13.23 -12.76 8.57
CA ARG A 83 13.48 -13.89 7.68
C ARG A 83 12.33 -14.04 6.68
N HIS A 84 12.66 -14.18 5.39
CA HIS A 84 11.68 -14.25 4.30
C HIS A 84 10.70 -13.05 4.27
N VAL A 85 11.18 -11.85 4.62
CA VAL A 85 10.35 -10.64 4.76
C VAL A 85 9.49 -10.34 3.52
N VAL A 86 10.02 -10.55 2.31
CA VAL A 86 9.27 -10.33 1.05
C VAL A 86 8.07 -11.25 0.97
N PHE A 87 8.25 -12.55 1.21
CA PHE A 87 7.17 -13.54 1.16
C PHE A 87 6.07 -13.21 2.16
N TRP A 88 6.44 -12.95 3.42
CA TRP A 88 5.46 -12.62 4.45
C TRP A 88 4.79 -11.26 4.23
N ALA A 89 5.47 -10.29 3.62
CA ALA A 89 4.86 -9.02 3.23
C ALA A 89 3.80 -9.22 2.14
N VAL A 90 4.07 -10.04 1.12
CA VAL A 90 3.10 -10.32 0.05
C VAL A 90 1.89 -11.10 0.61
N VAL A 91 2.13 -12.14 1.42
CA VAL A 91 1.04 -12.91 2.06
C VAL A 91 0.20 -12.02 2.98
N GLY A 92 0.85 -11.20 3.82
CA GLY A 92 0.17 -10.25 4.69
C GLY A 92 -0.65 -9.25 3.88
N ALA A 93 -0.10 -8.72 2.79
CA ALA A 93 -0.79 -7.73 1.96
C ALA A 93 -1.99 -8.34 1.22
N ALA A 94 -1.92 -9.62 0.84
CA ALA A 94 -3.08 -10.35 0.32
C ALA A 94 -4.22 -10.43 1.35
N LEU A 95 -3.89 -10.71 2.63
CA LEU A 95 -4.88 -10.74 3.70
C LEU A 95 -5.47 -9.34 3.99
N VAL A 96 -4.62 -8.30 3.98
CA VAL A 96 -5.06 -6.91 4.08
C VAL A 96 -5.98 -6.55 2.92
N ALA A 97 -5.66 -6.95 1.69
CA ALA A 97 -6.52 -6.69 0.52
C ALA A 97 -7.92 -7.28 0.70
N LEU A 98 -8.01 -8.50 1.25
CA LEU A 98 -9.30 -9.11 1.55
C LEU A 98 -10.05 -8.34 2.63
N LEU A 99 -9.36 -7.93 3.70
CA LEU A 99 -9.96 -7.12 4.77
C LEU A 99 -10.45 -5.77 4.23
N ASP A 100 -9.57 -5.02 3.57
CA ASP A 100 -9.83 -3.67 3.08
C ASP A 100 -10.92 -3.66 2.02
N LEU A 101 -10.85 -4.56 1.03
CA LEU A 101 -11.76 -4.54 -0.11
C LEU A 101 -13.07 -5.30 0.12
N ARG A 102 -13.08 -6.38 0.94
CA ARG A 102 -14.29 -7.22 1.13
C ARG A 102 -15.00 -6.98 2.44
N VAL A 103 -14.35 -6.35 3.42
CA VAL A 103 -14.96 -6.09 4.72
C VAL A 103 -15.10 -4.59 4.96
N ILE A 104 -14.02 -3.82 4.87
CA ILE A 104 -14.02 -2.39 5.21
C ILE A 104 -14.73 -1.59 4.12
N ALA A 105 -14.32 -1.73 2.86
CA ALA A 105 -14.89 -0.99 1.74
C ALA A 105 -16.40 -1.23 1.60
N VAL A 106 -16.83 -2.49 1.67
CA VAL A 106 -18.24 -2.88 1.55
C VAL A 106 -19.11 -2.20 2.62
N ARG A 107 -18.56 -1.88 3.79
CA ARG A 107 -19.30 -1.27 4.90
C ARG A 107 -19.20 0.24 4.94
N LEU A 108 -18.08 0.81 4.52
CA LEU A 108 -17.75 2.21 4.78
C LEU A 108 -17.52 3.05 3.51
N PHE A 109 -17.14 2.42 2.40
CA PHE A 109 -16.64 3.11 1.20
C PHE A 109 -17.28 2.54 -0.08
N PRO A 110 -18.50 3.02 -0.44
CA PRO A 110 -19.21 2.56 -1.63
C PRO A 110 -18.39 2.74 -2.92
N GLU A 111 -17.72 3.88 -3.07
CA GLU A 111 -16.90 4.17 -4.26
C GLU A 111 -15.72 3.21 -4.42
N VAL A 112 -15.09 2.79 -3.32
CA VAL A 112 -14.02 1.77 -3.35
C VAL A 112 -14.60 0.40 -3.67
N THR A 113 -15.80 0.09 -3.18
CA THR A 113 -16.50 -1.17 -3.45
C THR A 113 -16.90 -1.32 -4.92
N ALA A 114 -17.17 -0.21 -5.60
CA ALA A 114 -17.53 -0.20 -7.01
C ALA A 114 -16.35 -0.54 -7.96
N LEU A 115 -15.11 -0.40 -7.47
CA LEU A 115 -13.92 -0.70 -8.28
C LEU A 115 -13.83 -2.19 -8.63
N ALA A 116 -13.20 -2.47 -9.78
CA ALA A 116 -12.86 -3.83 -10.15
C ALA A 116 -11.93 -4.45 -9.10
N PHE A 117 -12.36 -5.57 -8.50
CA PHE A 117 -11.65 -6.20 -7.37
C PHE A 117 -10.22 -6.62 -7.71
N TRP A 118 -10.01 -7.32 -8.83
CA TRP A 118 -8.72 -7.95 -9.13
C TRP A 118 -7.57 -6.96 -9.34
N PRO A 119 -7.77 -5.83 -10.06
CA PRO A 119 -6.74 -4.79 -10.13
C PRO A 119 -6.38 -4.19 -8.76
N GLN A 120 -7.37 -3.93 -7.91
CA GLN A 120 -7.14 -3.39 -6.55
C GLN A 120 -6.44 -4.41 -5.63
N PHE A 121 -6.76 -5.69 -5.78
CA PHE A 121 -6.06 -6.78 -5.10
C PHE A 121 -4.60 -6.86 -5.56
N ALA A 122 -4.35 -6.72 -6.85
CA ALA A 122 -2.99 -6.68 -7.40
C ALA A 122 -2.18 -5.47 -6.89
N ASP A 123 -2.81 -4.31 -6.69
CA ASP A 123 -2.16 -3.14 -6.08
C ASP A 123 -1.68 -3.44 -4.65
N HIS A 124 -2.47 -4.19 -3.86
CA HIS A 124 -2.04 -4.62 -2.52
C HIS A 124 -0.87 -5.61 -2.58
N LEU A 125 -0.88 -6.57 -3.51
CA LEU A 125 0.26 -7.47 -3.70
C LEU A 125 1.52 -6.69 -4.10
N MET A 126 1.38 -5.71 -5.00
CA MET A 126 2.46 -4.81 -5.40
C MET A 126 2.97 -4.01 -4.19
N TRP A 127 2.08 -3.45 -3.37
CA TRP A 127 2.44 -2.76 -2.14
C TRP A 127 3.25 -3.67 -1.20
N GLY A 128 2.80 -4.91 -0.96
CA GLY A 128 3.50 -5.87 -0.12
C GLY A 128 4.87 -6.26 -0.69
N ALA A 129 4.97 -6.46 -2.00
CA ALA A 129 6.22 -6.77 -2.70
C ALA A 129 7.22 -5.61 -2.62
N LEU A 130 6.76 -4.37 -2.83
CA LEU A 130 7.59 -3.16 -2.75
C LEU A 130 8.06 -2.89 -1.32
N LEU A 131 7.17 -3.01 -0.34
CA LEU A 131 7.50 -2.85 1.07
C LEU A 131 8.53 -3.90 1.50
N GLY A 132 8.20 -5.18 1.32
CA GLY A 132 9.06 -6.29 1.73
C GLY A 132 10.39 -6.30 0.96
N GLY A 133 10.36 -6.02 -0.34
CA GLY A 133 11.54 -5.91 -1.19
C GLY A 133 12.46 -4.79 -0.76
N THR A 134 11.91 -3.60 -0.46
CA THR A 134 12.71 -2.47 0.05
C THR A 134 13.33 -2.83 1.40
N LEU A 135 12.54 -3.35 2.35
CA LEU A 135 13.05 -3.78 3.66
C LEU A 135 14.16 -4.83 3.53
N TYR A 136 13.98 -5.82 2.65
CA TYR A 136 15.00 -6.83 2.38
C TYR A 136 16.31 -6.23 1.87
N MET A 137 16.23 -5.30 0.91
CA MET A 137 17.42 -4.63 0.37
C MET A 137 18.12 -3.78 1.44
N ARG A 138 17.36 -3.12 2.32
CA ARG A 138 17.89 -2.33 3.43
C ARG A 138 18.58 -3.21 4.48
N LEU A 139 17.96 -4.33 4.86
CA LEU A 139 18.55 -5.32 5.78
C LEU A 139 19.87 -5.90 5.25
N ARG A 140 19.99 -6.10 3.93
CA ARG A 140 21.22 -6.59 3.29
C ARG A 140 22.35 -5.55 3.20
N ARG A 141 22.01 -4.26 3.27
CA ARG A 141 22.98 -3.14 3.20
C ARG A 141 23.42 -2.65 4.57
N ALA A 142 22.80 -3.12 5.66
CA ALA A 142 23.31 -2.83 6.99
C ALA A 142 24.75 -3.36 7.07
N PRO A 143 25.74 -2.52 7.40
CA PRO A 143 27.11 -2.98 7.53
C PRO A 143 27.12 -4.11 8.56
N VAL A 144 27.82 -5.20 8.22
CA VAL A 144 28.34 -6.09 9.26
C VAL A 144 29.16 -5.16 10.14
N GLU A 145 28.71 -4.91 11.38
CA GLU A 145 29.61 -4.33 12.38
C GLU A 145 30.83 -5.24 12.38
N GLU A 146 31.91 -4.67 11.87
CA GLU A 146 33.23 -5.25 11.82
C GLU A 146 33.53 -5.70 13.25
N GLU A 147 33.45 -7.02 13.50
CA GLU A 147 34.09 -7.64 14.66
C GLU A 147 35.58 -7.34 14.50
N ALA A 148 35.99 -6.17 15.01
CA ALA A 148 37.39 -5.84 15.16
C ALA A 148 37.96 -6.78 16.26
N PRO A 149 39.09 -7.45 15.99
CA PRO A 149 39.67 -8.50 16.83
C PRO A 149 40.17 -8.00 18.19
#